data_AF-A0A523E2N0-F1
#
_entry.id   AF-A0A523E2N0-F1
#
_cell.length_a   1.000
_cell.length_b   1.000
_cell.length_c   1.000
_cell.angle_alpha   90.00
_cell.angle_beta   90.00
_cell.angle_gamma   90.00
#
_symmetry.space_group_name_H-M   'P 1'
#
loop_
_entity.id
_entity.type
_entity.pdbx_description
1 polymer ?
#
loop_
_entity_poly.entity_id
_entity_poly.type
_entity_poly.pdbx_seq_one_letter_code
_entity_poly.pdbx_strand_id
1 'polypeptide(L)'
;MWDGVVARLSSSCPFHADPDFMANRNARMMSVFGKMKEGVTLEEAARDLDRVAETIRQANPFSYPESLGYAVETALLSNALTRNARPTFLLLLATATSIDPLEALRPE
;
A
#
# COMPACT_ATOMS: atom_id res chain seq x y z
N MET A 1 -5.60 -25.06 -0.70
CA MET A 1 -4.96 -24.87 -2.01
C MET A 1 -5.00 -23.37 -2.31
N TRP A 2 -4.07 -22.62 -1.69
CA TRP A 2 -3.90 -21.18 -1.86
C TRP A 2 -2.53 -20.98 -2.51
N ASP A 3 -2.44 -21.33 -3.78
CA ASP A 3 -1.18 -21.23 -4.52
C ASP A 3 -1.02 -19.82 -5.07
N GLY A 4 -0.31 -18.99 -4.29
CA GLY A 4 0.48 -17.87 -4.79
C GLY A 4 -0.26 -16.58 -5.12
N VAL A 5 -0.53 -15.75 -4.10
CA VAL A 5 -0.68 -14.31 -4.31
C VAL A 5 0.62 -13.63 -3.93
N VAL A 6 1.48 -13.44 -4.92
CA VAL A 6 2.67 -12.58 -4.82
C VAL A 6 2.32 -11.27 -5.51
N ALA A 7 2.57 -10.14 -4.85
CA ALA A 7 2.53 -8.81 -5.45
C ALA A 7 3.59 -8.74 -6.56
N ARG A 8 3.24 -9.19 -7.76
CA ARG A 8 4.16 -9.27 -8.89
C ARG A 8 4.06 -7.98 -9.69
N LEU A 9 5.21 -7.41 -10.03
CA LEU A 9 5.27 -6.27 -10.95
C LEU A 9 4.68 -6.68 -12.29
N SER A 10 4.03 -5.74 -12.99
CA SER A 10 3.58 -6.00 -14.36
C SER A 10 4.75 -6.53 -15.19
N SER A 11 4.51 -7.50 -16.09
CA SER A 11 5.52 -8.03 -17.00
C SER A 11 6.14 -6.97 -17.91
N SER A 12 5.50 -5.79 -18.00
CA SER A 12 5.98 -4.63 -18.74
C SER A 12 6.90 -3.71 -17.92
N CYS A 13 7.08 -3.97 -16.62
CA CYS A 13 8.02 -3.22 -15.79
C CYS A 13 9.44 -3.76 -16.03
N PRO A 14 10.41 -2.93 -16.46
CA PRO A 14 11.77 -3.39 -16.76
C PRO A 14 12.49 -3.98 -15.53
N PHE A 15 12.05 -3.63 -14.32
CA PHE A 15 12.62 -4.13 -13.06
C PHE A 15 12.03 -5.47 -12.58
N HIS A 16 10.99 -5.99 -13.25
CA HIS A 16 10.25 -7.20 -12.82
C HIS A 16 11.11 -8.47 -12.77
N ALA A 17 12.12 -8.58 -13.62
CA ALA A 17 12.99 -9.75 -13.69
C ALA A 17 14.45 -9.36 -13.96
N ASP A 18 14.82 -8.11 -13.64
CA ASP A 18 16.19 -7.65 -13.79
C ASP A 18 17.08 -8.27 -12.70
N PRO A 19 18.11 -9.05 -13.05
CA PRO A 19 18.95 -9.76 -12.07
C PRO A 19 19.66 -8.81 -11.11
N ASP A 20 20.07 -7.64 -11.60
CA ASP A 20 20.80 -6.64 -10.82
C ASP A 20 19.86 -5.97 -9.82
N PHE A 21 18.62 -5.68 -10.22
CA PHE A 21 17.58 -5.18 -9.32
C PHE A 21 17.22 -6.20 -8.24
N MET A 22 17.11 -7.48 -8.60
CA MET A 22 16.78 -8.57 -7.67
C MET A 22 17.92 -8.87 -6.67
N ALA A 23 19.17 -8.69 -7.09
CA ALA A 23 20.34 -8.83 -6.22
C ALA A 23 20.55 -7.60 -5.31
N ASN A 24 20.12 -6.42 -5.74
CA ASN A 24 20.33 -5.17 -5.02
C ASN A 24 19.24 -4.90 -3.96
N ARG A 25 19.48 -5.30 -2.71
CA ARG A 25 18.59 -5.02 -1.57
C ARG A 25 18.41 -3.52 -1.25
N ASN A 26 19.28 -2.67 -1.78
CA ASN A 26 19.19 -1.21 -1.62
C ASN A 26 18.33 -0.55 -2.72
N ALA A 27 17.93 -1.29 -3.75
CA ALA A 27 17.06 -0.79 -4.82
C ALA A 27 15.59 -0.72 -4.35
N ARG A 28 15.33 0.14 -3.36
CA ARG A 28 14.02 0.34 -2.72
C ARG A 28 13.22 1.40 -3.47
N MET A 29 12.54 0.99 -4.54
CA MET A 29 11.72 1.91 -5.36
C MET A 29 10.21 1.66 -5.21
N MET A 30 9.80 0.57 -4.55
CA MET A 30 8.47 -0.01 -4.79
C MET A 30 7.68 -0.24 -3.51
N SER A 31 6.37 0.01 -3.62
CA SER A 31 5.38 -0.44 -2.65
C SER A 31 4.62 -1.62 -3.25
N VAL A 32 4.30 -2.61 -2.42
CA VAL A 32 3.63 -3.85 -2.85
C VAL A 32 2.29 -4.02 -2.14
N PHE A 33 1.32 -4.60 -2.86
CA PHE A 33 0.01 -4.93 -2.30
C PHE A 33 -0.19 -6.44 -2.32
N GLY A 34 -0.51 -7.03 -1.17
CA GLY A 34 -0.81 -8.45 -1.03
C GLY A 34 -2.28 -8.72 -0.74
N LYS A 35 -2.76 -9.92 -1.07
CA LYS A 35 -4.07 -10.41 -0.61
C LYS A 35 -3.89 -11.10 0.73
N MET A 36 -4.70 -10.73 1.72
CA MET A 36 -4.75 -11.39 3.01
C MET A 36 -5.58 -12.69 2.91
N LYS A 37 -5.21 -13.70 3.71
CA LYS A 37 -5.98 -14.92 3.87
C LYS A 37 -7.34 -14.61 4.50
N GLU A 38 -8.38 -15.31 4.06
CA GLU A 38 -9.72 -15.19 4.64
C GLU A 38 -9.72 -15.50 6.14
N GLY A 39 -10.38 -14.65 6.93
CA GLY A 39 -10.51 -14.80 8.39
C GLY A 39 -9.33 -14.30 9.23
N VAL A 40 -8.24 -13.84 8.61
CA VAL A 40 -7.10 -13.22 9.33
C VAL A 40 -7.42 -11.75 9.61
N THR A 41 -7.07 -11.25 10.80
CA THR A 41 -7.22 -9.81 11.10
C THR A 41 -6.05 -8.99 10.58
N LEU A 42 -6.24 -7.68 10.43
CA LEU A 42 -5.17 -6.78 10.00
C LEU A 42 -4.00 -6.79 10.99
N GLU A 43 -4.29 -6.88 12.29
CA GLU A 43 -3.28 -6.94 13.35
C GLU A 43 -2.46 -8.24 13.30
N GLU A 44 -3.09 -9.36 12.96
CA GLU A 44 -2.40 -10.63 12.77
C GLU A 44 -1.47 -10.58 11.56
N ALA A 45 -1.95 -10.01 10.44
CA ALA A 45 -1.14 -9.80 9.25
C ALA A 45 0.03 -8.84 9.51
N ALA A 46 -0.19 -7.77 10.28
CA ALA A 46 0.83 -6.82 10.69
C ALA A 46 1.96 -7.51 11.47
N ARG A 47 1.61 -8.27 12.51
CA ARG A 47 2.61 -8.99 13.32
C ARG A 47 3.40 -10.00 12.49
N ASP A 48 2.76 -10.67 11.55
CA ASP A 48 3.46 -11.63 10.69
C ASP A 48 4.47 -10.94 9.76
N LEU A 49 4.06 -9.83 9.15
CA LEU A 49 4.94 -9.01 8.31
C LEU A 49 6.09 -8.38 9.11
N ASP A 50 5.86 -7.98 10.36
CA ASP A 50 6.91 -7.49 11.25
C ASP A 50 7.98 -8.56 11.54
N ARG A 51 7.58 -9.82 11.74
CA ARG A 51 8.53 -10.93 11.93
C ARG A 51 9.37 -11.19 10.67
N VAL A 52 8.75 -11.12 9.50
CA VAL A 52 9.46 -11.27 8.21
C VAL A 52 10.43 -10.11 8.03
N ALA A 53 10.00 -8.88 8.30
CA ALA A 53 10.84 -7.69 8.24
C ALA A 53 12.06 -7.80 9.16
N GLU A 54 11.85 -8.22 10.41
CA GLU A 54 12.90 -8.47 11.38
C GLU A 54 13.91 -9.51 10.86
N THR A 55 13.43 -10.63 10.33
CA THR A 55 14.28 -11.68 9.76
C THR A 55 15.12 -11.14 8.60
N ILE A 56 14.55 -10.32 7.72
CA ILE A 56 15.27 -9.69 6.61
C ILE A 56 16.34 -8.72 7.12
N ARG A 57 16.03 -7.91 8.14
CA ARG A 57 16.99 -6.99 8.77
C ARG A 57 18.17 -7.76 9.36
N GLN A 58 17.89 -8.80 10.14
CA GLN A 58 18.93 -9.64 10.77
C GLN A 58 19.82 -10.34 9.75
N ALA A 59 19.24 -10.82 8.64
CA ALA A 59 19.99 -11.46 7.58
C ALA A 59 20.81 -10.47 6.71
N ASN A 60 20.49 -9.18 6.72
CA ASN A 60 21.08 -8.18 5.82
C ASN A 60 21.44 -6.86 6.56
N PRO A 61 22.28 -6.90 7.61
CA PRO A 61 22.53 -5.74 8.47
C PRO A 61 23.19 -4.56 7.73
N PHE A 62 23.99 -4.83 6.70
CA PHE A 62 24.63 -3.78 5.89
C PHE A 62 23.62 -2.99 5.05
N SER A 63 22.58 -3.64 4.54
CA SER A 63 21.52 -2.98 3.76
C SER A 63 20.44 -2.36 4.65
N TYR A 64 20.21 -2.90 5.85
CA TYR A 64 19.17 -2.46 6.79
C TYR A 64 19.78 -2.02 8.13
N PRO A 65 20.56 -0.93 8.17
CA PRO A 65 21.06 -0.41 9.43
C PRO A 65 19.91 0.14 10.28
N GLU A 66 20.04 0.08 11.61
CA GLU A 66 18.98 0.55 12.53
C GLU A 66 18.64 2.04 12.32
N SER A 67 19.63 2.84 11.92
CA SER A 67 19.45 4.26 11.60
C SER A 67 18.48 4.53 10.44
N LEU A 68 18.21 3.54 9.60
CA LEU A 68 17.27 3.66 8.48
C LEU A 68 15.80 3.59 8.93
N GLY A 69 15.53 3.12 10.15
CA GLY A 69 14.17 3.03 10.69
C GLY A 69 13.24 2.14 9.84
N TYR A 70 13.76 1.07 9.25
CA TYR A 70 12.99 0.19 8.37
C TYR A 70 11.83 -0.46 9.13
N ALA A 71 10.60 -0.08 8.78
CA ALA A 71 9.36 -0.60 9.33
C ALA A 71 8.40 -0.98 8.19
N VAL A 72 7.54 -1.96 8.44
CA VAL A 72 6.48 -2.37 7.50
C VAL A 72 5.17 -1.79 7.99
N GLU A 73 4.56 -0.91 7.21
CA GLU A 73 3.21 -0.40 7.49
C GLU A 73 2.18 -1.30 6.80
N THR A 74 1.19 -1.76 7.54
CA THR A 74 0.05 -2.51 7.00
C THR A 74 -1.19 -1.63 6.99
N ALA A 75 -1.83 -1.54 5.83
CA ALA A 75 -3.06 -0.80 5.65
C ALA A 75 -4.00 -1.55 4.71
N LEU A 76 -5.30 -1.37 4.93
CA LEU A 76 -6.29 -1.82 3.95
C LEU A 76 -6.06 -1.09 2.63
N LEU A 77 -6.18 -1.82 1.51
CA LEU A 77 -5.96 -1.27 0.17
C LEU A 77 -6.84 -0.04 -0.10
N SER A 78 -8.10 -0.08 0.33
CA SER A 78 -9.02 1.05 0.23
C SER A 78 -8.49 2.28 0.96
N ASN A 79 -7.94 2.11 2.17
CA ASN A 79 -7.33 3.20 2.91
C ASN A 79 -6.05 3.71 2.23
N ALA A 80 -5.17 2.81 1.78
CA ALA A 80 -3.93 3.20 1.08
C ALA A 80 -4.19 4.04 -0.18
N LEU A 81 -5.25 3.71 -0.94
CA LEU A 81 -5.62 4.45 -2.15
C LEU A 81 -6.39 5.74 -1.87
N THR A 82 -7.20 5.76 -0.81
CA THR A 82 -8.09 6.90 -0.54
C THR A 82 -7.50 7.93 0.40
N ARG A 83 -6.53 7.59 1.26
CA ARG A 83 -6.03 8.48 2.32
C ARG A 83 -5.62 9.86 1.81
N ASN A 84 -4.89 9.92 0.69
CA ASN A 84 -4.42 11.19 0.12
C ASN A 84 -5.49 11.90 -0.72
N ALA A 85 -6.41 11.15 -1.34
CA ALA A 85 -7.45 11.70 -2.20
C ALA A 85 -8.71 12.11 -1.42
N ARG A 86 -8.90 11.60 -0.19
CA ARG A 86 -10.08 11.85 0.65
C ARG A 86 -10.35 13.34 0.88
N PRO A 87 -9.36 14.20 1.19
CA PRO A 87 -9.61 15.64 1.33
C PRO A 87 -10.13 16.27 0.04
N THR A 88 -9.58 15.88 -1.12
CA THR A 88 -10.03 16.35 -2.44
C THR A 88 -11.45 15.86 -2.73
N PHE A 89 -11.76 14.59 -2.46
CA PHE A 89 -13.12 14.07 -2.62
C PHE A 89 -14.11 14.78 -1.70
N LEU A 90 -13.73 15.09 -0.46
CA LEU A 90 -14.58 15.85 0.46
C LEU A 90 -14.77 17.31 -0.01
N LEU A 91 -13.73 17.93 -0.55
CA LEU A 91 -13.82 19.27 -1.15
C LEU A 91 -14.76 19.26 -2.36
N LEU A 92 -14.60 18.29 -3.27
CA LEU A 92 -15.46 18.13 -4.45
C LEU A 92 -16.91 17.85 -4.04
N LEU A 93 -17.13 16.99 -3.05
CA LEU A 93 -18.45 16.71 -2.51
C LEU A 93 -19.10 17.98 -1.92
N ALA A 94 -18.34 18.74 -1.14
CA ALA A 94 -18.82 20.02 -0.60
C ALA A 94 -19.21 20.99 -1.72
N THR A 95 -18.37 21.14 -2.74
CA THR A 95 -18.67 22.01 -3.88
C THR A 95 -19.91 21.56 -4.67
N ALA A 96 -20.07 20.25 -4.90
CA ALA A 96 -21.23 19.70 -5.60
C ALA A 96 -22.53 19.95 -4.82
N THR A 97 -22.53 19.69 -3.51
CA THR A 97 -23.69 19.99 -2.65
C THR A 97 -23.98 21.49 -2.52
N SER A 98 -22.95 22.34 -2.63
CA SER A 98 -23.12 23.79 -2.60
C SER A 98 -23.65 24.38 -3.91
N ILE A 99 -23.52 23.65 -5.02
CA ILE A 99 -24.04 24.04 -6.34
C ILE A 99 -25.52 23.64 -6.50
N ASP A 100 -26.00 22.65 -5.74
CA ASP A 100 -27.38 22.15 -5.77
C ASP A 100 -28.36 22.65 -4.65
N PRO A 101 -28.33 23.92 -4.17
CA PRO A 101 -29.43 24.46 -3.35
C PRO A 101 -30.43 25.34 -4.12
N LEU A 102 -30.31 25.51 -5.44
CA LEU A 102 -31.16 26.46 -6.20
C LEU A 102 -32.19 25.83 -7.15
N GLU A 103 -32.05 24.57 -7.57
CA GLU A 103 -33.05 23.92 -8.43
C GLU A 103 -34.28 23.39 -7.64
N ALA A 104 -34.13 23.17 -6.33
CA ALA A 104 -35.22 22.69 -5.45
C ALA A 104 -36.18 23.80 -4.95
N LEU A 105 -35.96 25.07 -5.32
CA LEU A 105 -36.72 26.24 -4.87
C LEU A 105 -37.40 27.01 -6.01
N ARG A 106 -37.59 26.41 -7.19
CA ARG A 106 -38.44 27.00 -8.24
C ARG A 106 -39.90 26.57 -8.01
N PRO A 107 -40.77 27.41 -7.42
CA PRO A 107 -42.21 27.18 -7.50
C PRO A 107 -42.68 27.39 -8.95
N GLU A 108 -43.51 26.47 -9.43
CA GLU A 108 -44.34 26.61 -10.64
C GLU A 108 -45.40 27.71 -10.46
#